data_AF-A0A8S9Q268-F1
#
_entry.id   AF-A0A8S9Q268-F1
#
_cell.length_a   1.000
_cell.length_b   1.000
_cell.length_c   1.000
_cell.angle_alpha   90.00
_cell.angle_beta   90.00
_cell.angle_gamma   90.00
#
_symmetry.space_group_name_H-M   'P 1'
#
loop_
_entity.id
_entity.type
_entity.pdbx_description
1 polymer ?
#
loop_
_entity_poly.entity_id
_entity_poly.type
_entity_poly.pdbx_seq_one_letter_code
_entity_poly.pdbx_strand_id
1 'polypeptide(L)'
;MLFFIDFYSVYDKGAYLFLASYIMKTHGAKQQREAIKSAPKGQLKPVFEALDTLGSTRWRVNKRVLTVVDRIWSSGGCTADLVDRSDVPLPEKPDTEDESILKKWKWEMKSAKKENSERHSLRCDIELKLSVARKMKDEEGFYYPHNVDFRGRAYPMPPHLNHLGSDLCRGVLEFAEGRPLGSPGLRWLKIHLANLYAGGVDKLSYEGRLAFTESHLEDIFDSADRPLEGSRWWLQAEDPFQCLAVCINLTEALRSPSPETVLSHIPIHQDGSCNGLQHYAALGRDTIGAEAVNLVAGEKPADVYSEIATRVLDIMRRDAEKDPEIYPDALRAKKLINQVDRKLVKQTVMTSVYGVTYIGARDQIKRRLKERSAFRDDKEIFGAACYAAKVTLAAMDEMFEAARAIMHWFGECAKIIASENETVRWTTPLGLPVVQPYLQMGTKLVKTSLQTLSLQRETDKVIVRRQRTAFPPNFIHSLDGSHMMMTAVACKRVGVCFAGVHDSFWTHACDVDKLNKILREKFVELYSQPILENLLESFEKSFPHLEFPPLPERGDLDLKVVLESTYFFN
;
A
#
# COMPACT_ATOMS: atom_id res chain seq x y z
N MET A 1 16.04 14.60 -20.67
CA MET A 1 16.66 13.28 -20.40
C MET A 1 15.62 12.27 -20.83
N LEU A 2 15.70 11.79 -22.08
CA LEU A 2 14.59 11.09 -22.72
C LEU A 2 14.55 9.63 -22.23
N PHE A 3 13.58 9.32 -21.37
CA PHE A 3 13.29 7.97 -20.87
C PHE A 3 12.57 7.17 -21.97
N PHE A 4 13.28 6.76 -23.00
CA PHE A 4 12.79 5.74 -23.92
C PHE A 4 12.86 4.36 -23.24
N ILE A 5 11.79 3.57 -23.38
CA ILE A 5 11.71 2.22 -22.80
C ILE A 5 12.05 1.18 -23.87
N ASP A 6 12.88 0.20 -23.51
CA ASP A 6 13.05 -1.04 -24.28
C ASP A 6 12.13 -2.13 -23.71
N PHE A 7 11.61 -3.01 -24.56
CA PHE A 7 10.73 -4.10 -24.13
C PHE A 7 11.54 -5.25 -23.53
N TYR A 8 11.00 -5.89 -22.49
CA TYR A 8 11.66 -7.04 -21.90
C TYR A 8 11.69 -8.22 -22.87
N SER A 9 12.89 -8.75 -23.11
CA SER A 9 13.12 -9.92 -23.98
C SER A 9 13.73 -11.09 -23.22
N VAL A 10 14.57 -10.80 -22.24
CA VAL A 10 15.19 -11.74 -21.30
C VAL A 10 15.30 -11.07 -19.92
N TYR A 11 15.72 -11.83 -18.90
CA TYR A 11 15.69 -11.36 -17.51
C TYR A 11 16.59 -10.16 -17.19
N ASP A 12 17.60 -9.88 -18.01
CA ASP A 12 18.59 -8.80 -17.86
C ASP A 12 18.60 -7.80 -19.04
N LYS A 13 17.57 -7.86 -19.91
CA LYS A 13 17.41 -6.96 -21.05
C LYS A 13 15.97 -6.49 -21.22
N GLY A 14 15.77 -5.18 -21.08
CA GLY A 14 14.50 -4.46 -21.16
C GLY A 14 14.60 -3.17 -20.34
N ALA A 15 13.48 -2.47 -20.15
CA ALA A 15 13.38 -1.23 -19.39
C ALA A 15 14.20 -0.06 -19.97
N TYR A 16 15.48 0.09 -19.64
CA TYR A 16 16.30 1.19 -20.19
C TYR A 16 16.93 0.80 -21.53
N LEU A 17 17.01 1.73 -22.49
CA LEU A 17 17.63 1.49 -23.80
C LEU A 17 19.11 1.04 -23.73
N PHE A 18 19.89 1.64 -22.83
CA PHE A 18 21.35 1.47 -22.79
C PHE A 18 21.86 0.82 -21.50
N LEU A 19 21.08 0.87 -20.42
CA LEU A 19 21.49 0.35 -19.11
C LEU A 19 20.91 -1.03 -18.91
N ALA A 20 21.77 -1.99 -18.52
CA ALA A 20 21.33 -3.31 -18.13
C ALA A 20 20.31 -3.20 -16.98
N SER A 21 19.15 -3.82 -17.18
CA SER A 21 18.02 -3.74 -16.28
C SER A 21 17.49 -5.14 -15.99
N TYR A 22 17.35 -5.45 -14.72
CA TYR A 22 16.89 -6.76 -14.28
C TYR A 22 15.39 -6.74 -14.03
N ILE A 23 14.71 -7.80 -14.46
CA ILE A 23 13.27 -7.97 -14.23
C ILE A 23 12.94 -7.99 -12.72
N MET A 24 13.80 -8.56 -11.87
CA MET A 24 13.57 -8.72 -10.42
C MET A 24 14.66 -8.06 -9.58
N LYS A 25 14.23 -7.34 -8.55
CA LYS A 25 15.08 -6.84 -7.46
C LYS A 25 15.47 -7.98 -6.51
N THR A 26 16.57 -8.66 -6.83
CA THR A 26 17.06 -9.80 -6.02
C THR A 26 17.87 -9.37 -4.80
N HIS A 27 18.28 -8.09 -4.70
CA HIS A 27 19.12 -7.58 -3.61
C HIS A 27 20.40 -8.41 -3.34
N GLY A 28 20.92 -9.08 -4.38
CA GLY A 28 22.10 -9.93 -4.27
C GLY A 28 21.82 -11.40 -3.95
N ALA A 29 20.58 -11.78 -3.64
CA ALA A 29 20.20 -13.16 -3.32
C ALA A 29 20.55 -14.09 -4.49
N LYS A 30 21.38 -15.11 -4.20
CA LYS A 30 21.89 -16.03 -5.23
C LYS A 30 20.77 -16.91 -5.80
N GLN A 31 19.97 -17.53 -4.93
CA GLN A 31 18.92 -18.47 -5.33
C GLN A 31 17.83 -17.81 -6.18
N GLN A 32 17.48 -16.55 -5.91
CA GLN A 32 16.50 -15.79 -6.71
C GLN A 32 17.03 -15.51 -8.13
N ARG A 33 18.30 -15.12 -8.26
CA ARG A 33 18.94 -14.95 -9.58
C ARG A 33 18.97 -16.26 -10.36
N GLU A 34 19.35 -17.35 -9.71
CA GLU A 34 19.40 -18.67 -10.34
C GLU A 34 18.01 -19.12 -10.81
N ALA A 35 16.97 -18.96 -9.98
CA ALA A 35 15.60 -19.33 -10.30
C ALA A 35 15.04 -18.58 -11.53
N ILE A 36 15.35 -17.29 -11.66
CA ILE A 36 14.94 -16.53 -12.86
C ILE A 36 15.74 -16.96 -14.10
N LYS A 37 17.05 -17.16 -13.94
CA LYS A 37 17.92 -17.57 -15.06
C LYS A 37 17.59 -18.95 -15.59
N SER A 38 17.16 -19.86 -14.72
CA SER A 38 16.79 -21.23 -15.07
C SER A 38 15.35 -21.37 -15.55
N ALA A 39 14.55 -20.29 -15.53
CA ALA A 39 13.16 -20.33 -15.97
C ALA A 39 13.07 -20.78 -17.44
N PRO A 40 12.25 -21.80 -17.76
CA PRO A 40 11.97 -22.24 -19.12
C PRO A 40 11.69 -21.10 -20.10
N LYS A 41 12.16 -21.26 -21.34
CA LYS A 41 11.94 -20.27 -22.40
C LYS A 41 10.45 -20.05 -22.60
N GLY A 42 10.01 -18.80 -22.45
CA GLY A 42 8.61 -18.41 -22.62
C GLY A 42 7.82 -18.31 -21.31
N GLN A 43 8.29 -18.91 -20.21
CA GLN A 43 7.59 -18.90 -18.93
C GLN A 43 7.39 -17.47 -18.40
N LEU A 44 8.37 -16.58 -18.57
CA LEU A 44 8.32 -15.19 -18.09
C LEU A 44 7.62 -14.22 -19.04
N LYS A 45 7.17 -14.65 -20.22
CA LYS A 45 6.54 -13.77 -21.22
C LYS A 45 5.34 -12.97 -20.66
N PRO A 46 4.43 -13.57 -19.87
CA PRO A 46 3.31 -12.80 -19.30
C PRO A 46 3.79 -11.67 -18.38
N VAL A 47 4.84 -11.91 -17.60
CA VAL A 47 5.44 -10.90 -16.71
C VAL A 47 6.12 -9.79 -17.52
N PHE A 48 6.83 -10.14 -18.60
CA PHE A 48 7.42 -9.16 -19.51
C PHE A 48 6.35 -8.27 -20.14
N GLU A 49 5.30 -8.87 -20.71
CA GLU A 49 4.17 -8.14 -21.31
C GLU A 49 3.51 -7.18 -20.31
N ALA A 50 3.36 -7.60 -19.06
CA ALA A 50 2.81 -6.77 -18.00
C ALA A 50 3.71 -5.60 -17.61
N LEU A 51 5.02 -5.84 -17.42
CA LEU A 51 5.99 -4.76 -17.10
C LEU A 51 6.12 -3.75 -18.24
N ASP A 52 6.13 -4.23 -19.48
CA ASP A 52 6.13 -3.40 -20.68
C ASP A 52 4.85 -2.55 -20.78
N THR A 53 3.72 -3.13 -20.40
CA THR A 53 2.43 -2.43 -20.34
C THR A 53 2.45 -1.31 -19.30
N LEU A 54 2.88 -1.61 -18.07
CA LEU A 54 3.02 -0.61 -17.01
C LEU A 54 4.02 0.49 -17.38
N GLY A 55 5.11 0.11 -18.06
CA GLY A 55 6.12 1.04 -18.55
C GLY A 55 5.60 1.95 -19.65
N SER A 56 4.72 1.46 -20.51
CA SER A 56 4.23 2.20 -21.69
C SER A 56 3.29 3.37 -21.37
N THR A 57 2.84 3.53 -20.12
CA THR A 57 2.02 4.66 -19.71
C THR A 57 2.88 5.93 -19.65
N ARG A 58 2.50 6.94 -20.44
CA ARG A 58 3.23 8.21 -20.53
C ARG A 58 2.69 9.18 -19.48
N TRP A 59 3.62 9.84 -18.79
CA TRP A 59 3.36 10.79 -17.70
C TRP A 59 3.88 12.16 -18.07
N ARG A 60 3.30 13.20 -17.47
CA ARG A 60 3.86 14.56 -17.49
C ARG A 60 3.72 15.20 -16.12
N VAL A 61 4.38 16.34 -15.95
CA VAL A 61 4.26 17.14 -14.73
C VAL A 61 3.02 18.03 -14.81
N ASN A 62 2.15 17.96 -13.80
CA ASN A 62 1.08 18.94 -13.59
C ASN A 62 1.70 20.28 -13.15
N LYS A 63 1.86 21.21 -14.11
CA LYS A 63 2.53 22.50 -13.88
C LYS A 63 1.78 23.37 -12.86
N ARG A 64 0.45 23.30 -12.82
CA ARG A 64 -0.37 24.11 -11.90
C ARG A 64 -0.14 23.68 -10.45
N VAL A 65 -0.18 22.38 -10.18
CA VAL A 65 0.09 21.83 -8.83
C VAL A 65 1.55 22.05 -8.45
N LEU A 66 2.50 21.79 -9.36
CA LEU A 66 3.92 22.04 -9.09
C LEU A 66 4.19 23.50 -8.72
N THR A 67 3.52 24.46 -9.36
CA THR A 67 3.66 25.89 -9.03
C THR A 67 3.19 26.18 -7.60
N VAL A 68 2.07 25.59 -7.17
CA VAL A 68 1.57 25.75 -5.79
C VAL A 68 2.53 25.12 -4.78
N VAL A 69 3.01 23.91 -5.06
CA VAL A 69 4.01 23.21 -4.25
C VAL A 69 5.28 24.05 -4.11
N ASP A 70 5.81 24.58 -5.22
CA ASP A 70 7.04 25.40 -5.21
C ASP A 70 6.85 26.67 -4.39
N ARG A 71 5.68 27.31 -4.43
CA ARG A 71 5.35 28.47 -3.59
C ARG A 71 5.34 28.10 -2.11
N ILE A 72 4.60 27.04 -1.72
CA ILE A 72 4.57 26.55 -0.32
C ILE A 72 5.98 26.23 0.17
N TRP A 73 6.74 25.50 -0.64
CA TRP A 73 8.09 25.08 -0.29
C TRP A 73 9.07 26.26 -0.17
N SER A 74 8.94 27.27 -1.02
CA SER A 74 9.77 28.48 -0.95
C SER A 74 9.41 29.37 0.25
N SER A 75 8.17 29.29 0.73
CA SER A 75 7.67 30.03 1.90
C SER A 75 7.93 29.34 3.25
N GLY A 76 8.65 28.21 3.28
CA GLY A 76 9.04 27.53 4.52
C GLY A 76 8.51 26.10 4.69
N GLY A 77 7.64 25.63 3.79
CA GLY A 77 7.02 24.29 3.91
C GLY A 77 5.88 24.27 4.95
N CYS A 78 5.79 23.20 5.74
CA CYS A 78 4.86 23.04 6.88
C CYS A 78 3.35 23.08 6.51
N THR A 79 3.00 22.91 5.24
CA THR A 79 1.60 22.90 4.76
C THR A 79 1.40 21.71 3.83
N ALA A 80 0.20 21.10 3.84
CA ALA A 80 -0.14 19.93 3.01
C ALA A 80 0.89 18.79 3.17
N ASP A 81 1.20 18.44 4.42
CA ASP A 81 2.19 17.41 4.80
C ASP A 81 3.64 17.64 4.32
N LEU A 82 3.96 18.80 3.73
CA LEU A 82 5.34 19.18 3.50
C LEU A 82 6.04 19.45 4.83
N VAL A 83 7.22 18.87 5.01
CA VAL A 83 8.05 19.08 6.20
C VAL A 83 8.41 20.56 6.37
N ASP A 84 8.54 21.01 7.61
CA ASP A 84 9.08 22.33 7.94
C ASP A 84 10.56 22.43 7.50
N ARG A 85 10.88 23.53 6.82
CA ARG A 85 12.25 23.83 6.40
C ARG A 85 13.18 24.19 7.55
N SER A 86 12.60 24.61 8.68
CA SER A 86 13.34 25.00 9.88
C SER A 86 13.50 23.83 10.85
N ASP A 87 14.58 23.88 11.61
CA ASP A 87 14.82 22.98 12.73
C ASP A 87 14.04 23.45 13.96
N VAL A 88 13.58 22.50 14.78
CA VAL A 88 13.11 22.82 16.13
C VAL A 88 14.26 23.37 16.96
N PRO A 89 14.04 24.44 17.75
CA PRO A 89 15.05 24.94 18.67
C PRO A 89 15.51 23.86 19.64
N LEU A 90 16.82 23.83 19.89
CA LEU A 90 17.39 22.93 20.89
C LEU A 90 17.14 23.52 22.29
N PRO A 91 16.64 22.73 23.26
CA PRO A 91 16.38 23.24 24.60
C PRO A 91 17.66 23.69 25.28
N GLU A 92 17.62 24.89 25.87
CA GLU A 92 18.74 25.43 26.62
C GLU A 92 19.04 24.59 27.85
N LYS A 93 20.32 24.46 28.17
CA LYS A 93 20.73 23.70 29.36
C LYS A 93 20.29 24.49 30.60
N PRO A 94 19.48 23.89 31.50
CA PRO A 94 19.06 24.57 32.71
C PRO A 94 20.27 24.78 33.64
N ASP A 95 20.33 25.95 34.26
CA ASP A 95 21.33 26.28 35.28
C ASP A 95 20.89 25.71 36.65
N THR A 96 21.11 24.41 36.83
CA THR A 96 20.74 23.68 38.03
C THR A 96 21.57 22.41 38.18
N GLU A 97 21.81 22.00 39.42
CA GLU A 97 22.41 20.71 39.76
C GLU A 97 21.37 19.59 39.96
N ASP A 98 20.08 19.91 39.91
CA ASP A 98 19.01 18.91 40.08
C ASP A 98 19.06 17.85 38.96
N GLU A 99 19.41 16.62 39.34
CA GLU A 99 19.54 15.49 38.43
C GLU A 99 18.25 15.17 37.67
N SER A 100 17.09 15.39 38.28
CA SER A 100 15.79 15.13 37.67
C SER A 100 15.52 16.11 36.52
N ILE A 101 15.83 17.39 36.73
CA ILE A 101 15.70 18.45 35.73
C ILE A 101 16.73 18.25 34.61
N LEU A 102 17.98 17.95 34.96
CA LEU A 102 19.03 17.64 33.97
C LEU A 102 18.70 16.39 33.15
N LYS A 103 18.10 15.37 33.76
CA LYS A 103 17.62 14.18 33.05
C LYS A 103 16.49 14.53 32.09
N LYS A 104 15.49 15.31 32.53
CA LYS A 104 14.40 15.79 31.67
C LYS A 104 14.95 16.59 30.47
N TRP A 105 15.85 17.53 30.71
CA TRP A 105 16.52 18.29 29.66
C TRP A 105 17.28 17.39 28.67
N LYS A 106 18.04 16.39 29.14
CA LYS A 106 18.73 15.43 28.25
C LYS A 106 17.74 14.68 27.35
N TRP A 107 16.57 14.33 27.87
CA TRP A 107 15.50 13.68 27.09
C TRP A 107 14.91 14.63 26.05
N GLU A 108 14.56 15.86 26.43
CA GLU A 108 14.04 16.90 25.52
C GLU A 108 15.07 17.21 24.42
N MET A 109 16.35 17.36 24.79
CA MET A 109 17.45 17.59 23.86
C MET A 109 17.61 16.44 22.86
N LYS A 110 17.53 15.19 23.34
CA LYS A 110 17.58 14.01 22.48
C LYS A 110 16.38 13.95 21.53
N SER A 111 15.19 14.32 22.02
CA SER A 111 13.97 14.38 21.21
C SER A 111 14.08 15.42 20.10
N ALA A 112 14.51 16.65 20.43
CA ALA A 112 14.69 17.73 19.47
C ALA A 112 15.74 17.38 18.40
N LYS A 113 16.90 16.80 18.79
CA LYS A 113 17.91 16.34 17.83
C LYS A 113 17.38 15.24 16.91
N LYS A 114 16.59 14.30 17.45
CA LYS A 114 15.98 13.22 16.67
C LYS A 114 15.02 13.80 15.64
N GLU A 115 14.15 14.71 16.06
CA GLU A 115 13.19 15.38 15.18
C GLU A 115 13.91 16.18 14.07
N ASN A 116 14.95 16.95 14.40
CA ASN A 116 15.72 17.68 13.39
C ASN A 116 16.42 16.76 12.39
N SER A 117 16.91 15.60 12.82
CA SER A 117 17.48 14.59 11.93
C SER A 117 16.41 13.99 10.99
N GLU A 118 15.22 13.69 11.52
CA GLU A 118 14.08 13.19 10.73
C GLU A 118 13.63 14.25 9.71
N ARG A 119 13.46 15.51 10.15
CA ARG A 119 13.12 16.64 9.27
C ARG A 119 14.15 16.84 8.18
N HIS A 120 15.45 16.82 8.50
CA HIS A 120 16.51 16.95 7.50
C HIS A 120 16.43 15.87 6.41
N SER A 121 16.21 14.61 6.80
CA SER A 121 16.04 13.52 5.82
C SER A 121 14.84 13.76 4.90
N LEU A 122 13.71 14.22 5.45
CA LEU A 122 12.50 14.52 4.67
C LEU A 122 12.71 15.72 3.72
N ARG A 123 13.44 16.76 4.17
CA ARG A 123 13.80 17.91 3.33
C ARG A 123 14.63 17.48 2.12
N CYS A 124 15.65 16.63 2.34
CA CYS A 124 16.47 16.08 1.26
C CYS A 124 15.65 15.26 0.25
N ASP A 125 14.73 14.43 0.72
CA ASP A 125 13.83 13.65 -0.12
C ASP A 125 12.91 14.54 -0.98
N ILE A 126 12.29 15.57 -0.38
CA ILE A 126 11.45 16.54 -1.10
C ILE A 126 12.28 17.31 -2.14
N GLU A 127 13.48 17.78 -1.81
CA GLU A 127 14.32 18.49 -2.78
C GLU A 127 14.72 17.62 -3.97
N LEU A 128 15.00 16.33 -3.77
CA LEU A 128 15.26 15.40 -4.87
C LEU A 128 14.04 15.23 -5.78
N LYS A 129 12.84 15.09 -5.19
CA LYS A 129 11.58 14.99 -5.94
C LYS A 129 11.30 16.26 -6.75
N LEU A 130 11.41 17.44 -6.12
CA LEU A 130 11.18 18.72 -6.78
C LEU A 130 12.24 19.02 -7.84
N SER A 131 13.50 18.65 -7.62
CA SER A 131 14.57 18.77 -8.62
C SER A 131 14.24 17.98 -9.89
N VAL A 132 13.79 16.73 -9.74
CA VAL A 132 13.32 15.93 -10.89
C VAL A 132 12.09 16.56 -11.54
N ALA A 133 11.07 16.94 -10.76
CA ALA A 133 9.84 17.56 -11.29
C ALA A 133 10.14 18.83 -12.09
N ARG A 134 10.94 19.75 -11.54
CA ARG A 134 11.34 21.01 -12.19
C ARG A 134 12.13 20.77 -13.47
N LYS A 135 12.98 19.73 -13.51
CA LYS A 135 13.74 19.36 -14.71
C LYS A 135 12.87 18.75 -15.80
N MET A 136 11.83 18.01 -15.42
CA MET A 136 10.93 17.32 -16.35
C MET A 136 9.71 18.16 -16.75
N LYS A 137 9.49 19.33 -16.12
CA LYS A 137 8.24 20.10 -16.28
C LYS A 137 7.94 20.52 -17.72
N ASP A 138 8.96 20.77 -18.52
CA ASP A 138 8.81 21.25 -19.90
C ASP A 138 8.90 20.13 -20.95
N GLU A 139 9.12 18.89 -20.51
CA GLU A 139 9.04 17.72 -21.39
C GLU A 139 7.56 17.41 -21.68
N GLU A 140 7.21 17.10 -22.94
CA GLU A 140 5.83 16.77 -23.33
C GLU A 140 5.30 15.52 -22.62
N GLY A 141 6.20 14.60 -22.29
CA GLY A 141 5.91 13.45 -21.45
C GLY A 141 7.09 12.50 -21.37
N PHE A 142 7.08 11.65 -20.35
CA PHE A 142 8.13 10.69 -20.02
C PHE A 142 7.51 9.38 -19.50
N TYR A 143 8.32 8.32 -19.45
CA TYR A 143 7.87 6.99 -19.07
C TYR A 143 8.61 6.48 -17.83
N TYR A 144 7.98 5.55 -17.12
CA TYR A 144 8.56 4.87 -15.98
C TYR A 144 8.78 3.40 -16.30
N PRO A 145 10.00 2.94 -16.65
CA PRO A 145 10.24 1.51 -16.76
C PRO A 145 10.00 0.83 -15.40
N HIS A 146 9.43 -0.37 -15.42
CA HIS A 146 9.08 -1.11 -14.22
C HIS A 146 9.93 -2.37 -14.06
N ASN A 147 10.14 -2.78 -12.82
CA ASN A 147 10.63 -4.11 -12.45
C ASN A 147 9.77 -4.68 -11.32
N VAL A 148 10.00 -5.94 -10.95
CA VAL A 148 9.34 -6.58 -9.81
C VAL A 148 10.25 -6.72 -8.61
N ASP A 149 9.68 -6.79 -7.41
CA ASP A 149 10.36 -7.40 -6.28
C ASP A 149 10.36 -8.94 -6.41
N PHE A 150 10.96 -9.64 -5.43
CA PHE A 150 11.04 -11.10 -5.48
C PHE A 150 9.67 -11.81 -5.40
N ARG A 151 8.61 -11.11 -5.01
CA ARG A 151 7.25 -11.64 -4.84
C ARG A 151 6.42 -11.43 -6.10
N GLY A 152 6.85 -10.55 -7.00
CA GLY A 152 6.14 -10.22 -8.23
C GLY A 152 5.40 -8.89 -8.19
N ARG A 153 5.50 -8.08 -7.12
CA ARG A 153 4.92 -6.74 -7.12
C ARG A 153 5.76 -5.81 -7.99
N ALA A 154 5.12 -5.09 -8.91
CA ALA A 154 5.80 -4.18 -9.82
C ALA A 154 6.10 -2.81 -9.17
N TYR A 155 7.20 -2.19 -9.59
CA TYR A 155 7.68 -0.90 -9.11
C TYR A 155 8.32 -0.12 -10.27
N PRO A 156 8.09 1.20 -10.38
CA PRO A 156 8.92 2.08 -11.19
C PRO A 156 10.40 1.95 -10.79
N MET A 157 11.28 1.94 -11.77
CA MET A 157 12.72 1.92 -11.55
C MET A 157 13.28 3.27 -11.10
N PRO A 158 12.85 4.43 -11.65
CA PRO A 158 13.28 5.74 -11.14
C PRO A 158 12.78 5.97 -9.70
N PRO A 159 13.67 6.21 -8.71
CA PRO A 159 13.30 6.11 -7.31
C PRO A 159 12.68 7.38 -6.71
N HIS A 160 12.97 8.56 -7.26
CA HIS A 160 12.64 9.84 -6.62
C HIS A 160 11.22 10.31 -6.91
N LEU A 161 10.93 10.71 -8.16
CA LEU A 161 9.61 11.14 -8.59
C LEU A 161 8.98 10.04 -9.42
N ASN A 162 7.96 9.37 -8.87
CA ASN A 162 7.11 8.40 -9.55
C ASN A 162 5.75 8.30 -8.83
N HIS A 163 4.76 7.67 -9.49
CA HIS A 163 3.38 7.60 -9.00
C HIS A 163 3.17 6.66 -7.78
N LEU A 164 4.13 5.80 -7.44
CA LEU A 164 4.12 5.04 -6.17
C LEU A 164 4.50 5.89 -4.96
N GLY A 165 4.96 7.13 -5.18
CA GLY A 165 5.35 8.07 -4.14
C GLY A 165 4.18 8.59 -3.29
N SER A 166 4.50 9.60 -2.46
CA SER A 166 3.57 10.31 -1.58
C SER A 166 2.56 11.15 -2.36
N ASP A 167 1.56 11.72 -1.66
CA ASP A 167 0.58 12.66 -2.22
C ASP A 167 1.24 13.75 -3.09
N LEU A 168 2.34 14.36 -2.60
CA LEU A 168 3.16 15.28 -3.41
C LEU A 168 3.51 14.72 -4.80
N CYS A 169 4.04 13.49 -4.88
CA CYS A 169 4.44 12.89 -6.16
C CYS A 169 3.24 12.65 -7.07
N ARG A 170 2.11 12.21 -6.50
CA ARG A 170 0.89 11.89 -7.26
C ARG A 170 0.17 13.15 -7.73
N GLY A 171 0.09 14.18 -6.90
CA GLY A 171 -0.51 15.47 -7.26
C GLY A 171 0.26 16.23 -8.35
N VAL A 172 1.60 16.09 -8.41
CA VAL A 172 2.41 16.72 -9.48
C VAL A 172 2.53 15.87 -10.75
N LEU A 173 2.01 14.64 -10.77
CA LEU A 173 2.07 13.74 -11.92
C LEU A 173 0.66 13.52 -12.50
N GLU A 174 0.54 13.58 -13.82
CA GLU A 174 -0.69 13.26 -14.53
C GLU A 174 -0.36 12.53 -15.85
N PHE A 175 -1.36 11.91 -16.48
CA PHE A 175 -1.14 11.27 -17.77
C PHE A 175 -0.77 12.30 -18.84
N ALA A 176 0.21 11.98 -19.68
CA ALA A 176 0.63 12.89 -20.74
C ALA A 176 -0.44 13.02 -21.81
N GLU A 177 -1.02 11.91 -22.24
CA GLU A 177 -2.21 11.89 -23.11
C GLU A 177 -3.45 12.28 -22.30
N GLY A 178 -4.28 13.16 -22.86
CA GLY A 178 -5.59 13.51 -22.28
C GLY A 178 -6.70 12.75 -22.99
N ARG A 179 -7.79 12.46 -22.27
CA ARG A 179 -9.02 11.92 -22.88
C ARG A 179 -10.21 12.81 -22.57
N PRO A 180 -11.16 13.00 -23.51
CA PRO A 180 -12.42 13.67 -23.21
C PRO A 180 -13.12 12.96 -22.05
N LEU A 181 -13.69 13.72 -21.11
CA LEU A 181 -14.39 13.15 -19.97
C LEU A 181 -15.55 12.23 -20.42
N GLY A 182 -16.30 12.64 -21.44
CA GLY A 182 -17.58 12.04 -21.76
C GLY A 182 -18.57 12.16 -20.58
N SER A 183 -19.77 11.63 -20.79
CA SER A 183 -20.79 11.56 -19.73
C SER A 183 -20.32 10.81 -18.46
N PRO A 184 -19.70 9.61 -18.55
CA PRO A 184 -19.26 8.89 -17.35
C PRO A 184 -18.04 9.53 -16.68
N GLY A 185 -17.14 10.19 -17.43
CA GLY A 185 -15.91 10.71 -16.84
C GLY A 185 -16.12 11.90 -15.91
N LEU A 186 -17.09 12.79 -16.19
CA LEU A 186 -17.39 13.88 -15.26
C LEU A 186 -17.91 13.32 -13.92
N ARG A 187 -18.75 12.28 -13.97
CA ARG A 187 -19.23 11.56 -12.78
C ARG A 187 -18.06 10.96 -11.99
N TRP A 188 -17.17 10.24 -12.66
CA TRP A 188 -16.02 9.61 -12.01
C TRP A 188 -15.01 10.62 -11.44
N LEU A 189 -14.84 11.77 -12.10
CA LEU A 189 -13.98 12.84 -11.59
C LEU A 189 -14.52 13.44 -10.28
N LYS A 190 -15.86 13.61 -10.17
CA LYS A 190 -16.52 14.02 -8.93
C LYS A 190 -16.38 12.97 -7.82
N ILE A 191 -16.63 11.70 -8.14
CA ILE A 191 -16.42 10.59 -7.17
C ILE A 191 -14.97 10.54 -6.70
N HIS A 192 -14.02 10.76 -7.60
CA HIS A 192 -12.60 10.74 -7.26
C HIS A 192 -12.22 11.88 -6.31
N LEU A 193 -12.76 13.09 -6.50
CA LEU A 193 -12.59 14.19 -5.55
C LEU A 193 -13.07 13.79 -4.14
N ALA A 194 -14.27 13.21 -4.05
CA ALA A 194 -14.83 12.73 -2.79
C ALA A 194 -13.97 11.62 -2.14
N ASN A 195 -13.40 10.71 -2.95
CA ASN A 195 -12.47 9.68 -2.46
C ASN A 195 -11.19 10.29 -1.86
N LEU A 196 -10.57 11.25 -2.56
CA LEU A 196 -9.35 11.93 -2.10
C LEU A 196 -9.60 12.81 -0.86
N TYR A 197 -10.80 13.39 -0.75
CA TYR A 197 -11.20 14.11 0.45
C TYR A 197 -11.26 13.19 1.68
N ALA A 198 -11.71 11.94 1.48
CA ALA A 198 -11.80 10.89 2.48
C ALA A 198 -12.61 11.33 3.72
N GLY A 199 -12.14 11.06 4.93
CA GLY A 199 -12.82 11.49 6.16
C GLY A 199 -14.19 10.83 6.41
N GLY A 200 -14.46 9.68 5.78
CA GLY A 200 -15.75 8.99 5.83
C GLY A 200 -16.64 9.26 4.61
N VAL A 201 -16.31 10.27 3.79
CA VAL A 201 -16.98 10.52 2.50
C VAL A 201 -16.74 9.35 1.54
N ASP A 202 -15.54 8.75 1.56
CA ASP A 202 -15.17 7.54 0.83
C ASP A 202 -15.99 6.30 1.25
N LYS A 203 -16.75 6.37 2.34
CA LYS A 203 -17.64 5.30 2.82
C LYS A 203 -19.12 5.52 2.44
N LEU A 204 -19.43 6.62 1.79
CA LEU A 204 -20.74 6.84 1.18
C LEU A 204 -20.89 6.01 -0.09
N SER A 205 -22.14 5.77 -0.48
CA SER A 205 -22.46 5.28 -1.82
C SER A 205 -21.97 6.26 -2.89
N TYR A 206 -21.86 5.82 -4.14
CA TYR A 206 -21.45 6.74 -5.22
C TYR A 206 -22.36 7.97 -5.35
N GLU A 207 -23.67 7.83 -5.14
CA GLU A 207 -24.59 8.98 -5.11
C GLU A 207 -24.31 9.93 -3.94
N GLY A 208 -23.96 9.39 -2.76
CA GLY A 208 -23.54 10.22 -1.63
C GLY A 208 -22.23 10.96 -1.88
N ARG A 209 -21.27 10.33 -2.57
CA ARG A 209 -20.00 10.96 -2.98
C ARG A 209 -20.22 12.06 -4.02
N LEU A 210 -21.13 11.85 -4.96
CA LEU A 210 -21.54 12.86 -5.93
C LEU A 210 -22.20 14.04 -5.23
N ALA A 211 -23.17 13.79 -4.36
CA ALA A 211 -23.86 14.83 -3.59
C ALA A 211 -22.89 15.67 -2.74
N PHE A 212 -21.88 15.04 -2.12
CA PHE A 212 -20.81 15.75 -1.42
C PHE A 212 -20.05 16.70 -2.34
N THR A 213 -19.72 16.27 -3.56
CA THR A 213 -19.00 17.13 -4.51
C THR A 213 -19.86 18.29 -4.98
N GLU A 214 -21.14 18.04 -5.27
CA GLU A 214 -22.10 19.08 -5.67
C GLU A 214 -22.33 20.13 -4.57
N SER A 215 -22.32 19.72 -3.29
CA SER A 215 -22.52 20.66 -2.19
C SER A 215 -21.31 21.55 -1.89
N HIS A 216 -20.14 21.27 -2.50
CA HIS A 216 -18.88 21.99 -2.27
C HIS A 216 -18.34 22.64 -3.55
N LEU A 217 -19.18 22.89 -4.56
CA LEU A 217 -18.73 23.48 -5.83
C LEU A 217 -18.03 24.84 -5.66
N GLU A 218 -18.50 25.68 -4.73
CA GLU A 218 -17.87 26.97 -4.44
C GLU A 218 -16.46 26.80 -3.85
N ASP A 219 -16.28 25.86 -2.92
CA ASP A 219 -14.97 25.53 -2.34
C ASP A 219 -14.01 24.94 -3.38
N ILE A 220 -14.54 24.15 -4.32
CA ILE A 220 -13.78 23.58 -5.44
C ILE A 220 -13.29 24.69 -6.36
N PHE A 221 -14.17 25.62 -6.73
CA PHE A 221 -13.81 26.77 -7.58
C PHE A 221 -12.79 27.69 -6.88
N ASP A 222 -13.00 28.00 -5.59
CA ASP A 222 -12.05 28.79 -4.81
C ASP A 222 -10.68 28.11 -4.69
N SER A 223 -10.65 26.80 -4.41
CA SER A 223 -9.42 26.01 -4.33
C SER A 223 -8.65 26.00 -5.66
N ALA A 224 -9.35 25.97 -6.80
CA ALA A 224 -8.73 25.96 -8.12
C ALA A 224 -8.21 27.34 -8.56
N ASP A 225 -8.92 28.41 -8.23
CA ASP A 225 -8.61 29.78 -8.65
C ASP A 225 -7.60 30.47 -7.71
N ARG A 226 -7.74 30.24 -6.40
CA ARG A 226 -6.97 30.88 -5.33
C ARG A 226 -6.42 29.86 -4.33
N PRO A 227 -5.59 28.89 -4.77
CA PRO A 227 -5.19 27.76 -3.95
C PRO A 227 -4.46 28.13 -2.65
N LEU A 228 -3.79 29.28 -2.58
CA LEU A 228 -3.08 29.73 -1.37
C LEU A 228 -3.75 30.93 -0.69
N GLU A 229 -4.53 31.71 -1.45
CA GLU A 229 -5.13 32.97 -1.01
C GLU A 229 -6.63 32.84 -0.65
N GLY A 230 -7.28 31.73 -0.98
CA GLY A 230 -8.69 31.45 -0.73
C GLY A 230 -8.97 30.81 0.63
N SER A 231 -10.06 30.06 0.73
CA SER A 231 -10.45 29.27 1.92
C SER A 231 -9.47 28.14 2.19
N ARG A 232 -8.74 27.69 1.15
CA ARG A 232 -7.81 26.56 1.18
C ARG A 232 -8.50 25.26 1.62
N TRP A 233 -9.75 25.07 1.23
CA TRP A 233 -10.56 23.89 1.54
C TRP A 233 -9.86 22.57 1.16
N TRP A 234 -9.16 22.54 0.03
CA TRP A 234 -8.38 21.37 -0.40
C TRP A 234 -7.34 20.85 0.62
N LEU A 235 -6.87 21.68 1.56
CA LEU A 235 -5.95 21.26 2.63
C LEU A 235 -6.61 20.35 3.67
N GLN A 236 -7.93 20.25 3.69
CA GLN A 236 -8.68 19.41 4.63
C GLN A 236 -8.82 17.96 4.14
N ALA A 237 -8.50 17.68 2.87
CA ALA A 237 -8.48 16.34 2.30
C ALA A 237 -7.34 15.47 2.90
N GLU A 238 -7.52 14.15 2.91
CA GLU A 238 -6.44 13.21 3.29
C GLU A 238 -5.28 13.26 2.29
N ASP A 239 -5.57 13.48 1.00
CA ASP A 239 -4.61 13.62 -0.08
C ASP A 239 -4.70 15.03 -0.73
N PRO A 240 -4.11 16.06 -0.11
CA PRO A 240 -4.39 17.46 -0.45
C PRO A 240 -3.90 17.85 -1.86
N PHE A 241 -2.69 17.47 -2.29
CA PHE A 241 -2.21 17.86 -3.62
C PHE A 241 -2.95 17.15 -4.76
N GLN A 242 -3.33 15.88 -4.58
CA GLN A 242 -4.20 15.18 -5.53
C GLN A 242 -5.59 15.83 -5.55
N CYS A 243 -6.17 16.17 -4.40
CA CYS A 243 -7.46 16.87 -4.31
C CYS A 243 -7.42 18.20 -5.07
N LEU A 244 -6.37 19.00 -4.88
CA LEU A 244 -6.16 20.25 -5.61
C LEU A 244 -6.08 20.03 -7.14
N ALA A 245 -5.39 18.97 -7.59
CA ALA A 245 -5.31 18.62 -9.01
C ALA A 245 -6.72 18.35 -9.61
N VAL A 246 -7.57 17.64 -8.86
CA VAL A 246 -8.94 17.35 -9.26
C VAL A 246 -9.83 18.59 -9.22
N CYS A 247 -9.72 19.44 -8.18
CA CYS A 247 -10.44 20.71 -8.10
C CYS A 247 -10.17 21.57 -9.33
N ILE A 248 -8.91 21.64 -9.75
CA ILE A 248 -8.47 22.35 -10.95
C ILE A 248 -9.17 21.81 -12.22
N ASN A 249 -9.16 20.50 -12.43
CA ASN A 249 -9.74 19.90 -13.63
C ASN A 249 -11.28 19.94 -13.63
N LEU A 250 -11.92 19.76 -12.47
CA LEU A 250 -13.37 19.94 -12.32
C LEU A 250 -13.82 21.36 -12.60
N THR A 251 -13.06 22.36 -12.12
CA THR A 251 -13.36 23.76 -12.38
C THR A 251 -13.32 24.08 -13.88
N GLU A 252 -12.32 23.56 -14.59
CA GLU A 252 -12.23 23.66 -16.06
C GLU A 252 -13.43 22.99 -16.74
N ALA A 253 -13.76 21.75 -16.32
CA ALA A 253 -14.87 21.00 -16.88
C ALA A 253 -16.21 21.71 -16.67
N LEU A 254 -16.52 22.16 -15.45
CA LEU A 254 -17.81 22.74 -15.08
C LEU A 254 -18.01 24.17 -15.60
N ARG A 255 -16.93 24.91 -15.89
CA ARG A 255 -17.01 26.23 -16.54
C ARG A 255 -17.06 26.14 -18.06
N SER A 256 -16.77 24.98 -18.64
CA SER A 256 -16.90 24.74 -20.09
C SER A 256 -18.37 24.70 -20.51
N PRO A 257 -18.74 25.26 -21.68
CA PRO A 257 -20.07 25.06 -22.26
C PRO A 257 -20.34 23.61 -22.65
N SER A 258 -19.29 22.77 -22.71
CA SER A 258 -19.38 21.34 -23.00
C SER A 258 -18.43 20.57 -22.08
N PRO A 259 -18.84 20.30 -20.82
CA PRO A 259 -18.00 19.60 -19.84
C PRO A 259 -17.51 18.23 -20.34
N GLU A 260 -18.35 17.49 -21.06
CA GLU A 260 -18.03 16.15 -21.56
C GLU A 260 -16.88 16.13 -22.58
N THR A 261 -16.61 17.25 -23.26
CA THR A 261 -15.52 17.33 -24.26
C THR A 261 -14.20 17.82 -23.67
N VAL A 262 -14.19 18.25 -22.40
CA VAL A 262 -12.96 18.70 -21.74
C VAL A 262 -12.00 17.53 -21.60
N LEU A 263 -10.74 17.76 -21.99
CA LEU A 263 -9.70 16.76 -21.90
C LEU A 263 -9.21 16.67 -20.45
N SER A 264 -9.33 15.48 -19.86
CA SER A 264 -8.78 15.19 -18.55
C SER A 264 -7.54 14.31 -18.65
N HIS A 265 -6.52 14.73 -17.90
CA HIS A 265 -5.25 14.03 -17.73
C HIS A 265 -5.14 13.32 -16.39
N ILE A 266 -6.13 13.52 -15.51
CA ILE A 266 -6.10 13.03 -14.13
C ILE A 266 -6.27 11.51 -14.12
N PRO A 267 -5.33 10.76 -13.52
CA PRO A 267 -5.53 9.36 -13.20
C PRO A 267 -6.64 9.22 -12.16
N ILE A 268 -7.69 8.46 -12.44
CA ILE A 268 -8.75 8.14 -11.48
C ILE A 268 -8.45 6.80 -10.84
N HIS A 269 -8.40 6.78 -9.50
CA HIS A 269 -8.00 5.60 -8.73
C HIS A 269 -9.21 4.74 -8.36
N GLN A 270 -9.06 3.43 -8.47
CA GLN A 270 -9.96 2.43 -7.93
C GLN A 270 -9.15 1.53 -6.99
N ASP A 271 -9.49 1.53 -5.70
CA ASP A 271 -8.66 0.93 -4.65
C ASP A 271 -9.31 -0.33 -4.07
N GLY A 272 -8.52 -1.40 -3.92
CA GLY A 272 -8.95 -2.59 -3.18
C GLY A 272 -9.22 -2.27 -1.71
N SER A 273 -10.40 -2.64 -1.20
CA SER A 273 -10.85 -2.23 0.15
C SER A 273 -9.94 -2.72 1.29
N CYS A 274 -9.55 -4.01 1.23
CA CYS A 274 -8.54 -4.62 2.08
C CYS A 274 -7.94 -5.80 1.31
N ASN A 275 -7.08 -5.49 0.33
CA ASN A 275 -6.73 -6.42 -0.74
C ASN A 275 -6.20 -7.78 -0.26
N GLY A 276 -5.36 -7.81 0.79
CA GLY A 276 -4.90 -9.07 1.38
C GLY A 276 -6.05 -9.96 1.88
N LEU A 277 -7.06 -9.40 2.55
CA LEU A 277 -8.26 -10.14 2.97
C LEU A 277 -9.15 -10.52 1.79
N GLN A 278 -9.24 -9.68 0.74
CA GLN A 278 -9.96 -10.02 -0.50
C GLN A 278 -9.39 -11.30 -1.13
N HIS A 279 -8.05 -11.38 -1.21
CA HIS A 279 -7.35 -12.55 -1.73
C HIS A 279 -7.53 -13.78 -0.83
N TYR A 280 -7.53 -13.64 0.50
CA TYR A 280 -7.83 -14.76 1.42
C TYR A 280 -9.29 -15.23 1.34
N ALA A 281 -10.25 -14.31 1.29
CA ALA A 281 -11.67 -14.64 1.18
C ALA A 281 -11.94 -15.41 -0.12
N ALA A 282 -11.26 -15.04 -1.23
CA ALA A 282 -11.35 -15.76 -2.48
C ALA A 282 -10.70 -17.16 -2.42
N LEU A 283 -9.52 -17.29 -1.82
CA LEU A 283 -8.87 -18.61 -1.62
C LEU A 283 -9.71 -19.55 -0.75
N GLY A 284 -10.28 -19.00 0.33
CA GLY A 284 -11.08 -19.75 1.30
C GLY A 284 -12.54 -19.92 0.92
N ARG A 285 -13.01 -19.24 -0.13
CA ARG A 285 -14.44 -19.15 -0.50
C ARG A 285 -15.33 -18.80 0.69
N ASP A 286 -14.87 -17.84 1.48
CA ASP A 286 -15.49 -17.42 2.74
C ASP A 286 -16.50 -16.30 2.50
N THR A 287 -17.79 -16.61 2.63
CA THR A 287 -18.89 -15.66 2.38
C THR A 287 -18.88 -14.49 3.35
N ILE A 288 -18.70 -14.73 4.65
CA ILE A 288 -18.69 -13.66 5.67
C ILE A 288 -17.49 -12.75 5.46
N GLY A 289 -16.32 -13.36 5.26
CA GLY A 289 -15.09 -12.63 4.94
C GLY A 289 -15.24 -11.82 3.65
N ALA A 290 -15.86 -12.38 2.62
CA ALA A 290 -16.09 -11.74 1.32
C ALA A 290 -17.02 -10.52 1.39
N GLU A 291 -18.12 -10.61 2.13
CA GLU A 291 -19.02 -9.47 2.35
C GLU A 291 -18.29 -8.30 3.03
N ALA A 292 -17.52 -8.59 4.08
CA ALA A 292 -16.79 -7.58 4.84
C ALA A 292 -15.75 -6.79 4.03
N VAL A 293 -15.25 -7.39 2.95
CA VAL A 293 -14.21 -6.80 2.09
C VAL A 293 -14.69 -6.51 0.67
N ASN A 294 -16.01 -6.38 0.50
CA ASN A 294 -16.68 -5.97 -0.73
C ASN A 294 -16.47 -6.93 -1.93
N LEU A 295 -16.27 -8.23 -1.70
CA LEU A 295 -16.35 -9.23 -2.79
C LEU A 295 -17.80 -9.48 -3.20
N VAL A 296 -18.75 -9.28 -2.28
CA VAL A 296 -20.19 -9.37 -2.52
C VAL A 296 -20.75 -7.96 -2.71
N ALA A 297 -21.70 -7.81 -3.63
CA ALA A 297 -22.35 -6.53 -3.90
C ALA A 297 -23.10 -6.01 -2.66
N GLY A 298 -22.99 -4.70 -2.41
CA GLY A 298 -23.71 -4.00 -1.35
C GLY A 298 -24.16 -2.61 -1.81
N GLU A 299 -25.11 -2.00 -1.09
CA GLU A 299 -25.62 -0.66 -1.42
C GLU A 299 -24.58 0.45 -1.18
N LYS A 300 -23.73 0.26 -0.17
CA LYS A 300 -22.60 1.14 0.18
C LYS A 300 -21.35 0.29 0.45
N PRO A 301 -20.14 0.89 0.41
CA PRO A 301 -18.93 0.17 0.76
C PRO A 301 -18.99 -0.38 2.19
N ALA A 302 -18.72 -1.67 2.35
CA ALA A 302 -18.41 -2.26 3.64
C ALA A 302 -17.07 -1.71 4.16
N ASP A 303 -16.98 -1.53 5.48
CA ASP A 303 -15.79 -1.01 6.16
C ASP A 303 -15.36 -1.98 7.26
N VAL A 304 -14.65 -3.03 6.86
CA VAL A 304 -14.08 -4.06 7.76
C VAL A 304 -13.40 -3.47 9.00
N TYR A 305 -12.74 -2.31 8.86
CA TYR A 305 -12.06 -1.66 9.97
C TYR A 305 -13.03 -1.13 11.03
N SER A 306 -14.18 -0.57 10.61
CA SER A 306 -15.22 -0.10 11.52
C SER A 306 -16.00 -1.25 12.15
N GLU A 307 -16.20 -2.35 11.40
CA GLU A 307 -16.81 -3.57 11.96
C GLU A 307 -15.91 -4.16 13.07
N ILE A 308 -14.61 -4.32 12.79
CA ILE A 308 -13.65 -4.80 13.80
C ILE A 308 -13.58 -3.83 14.98
N ALA A 309 -13.57 -2.51 14.75
CA ALA A 309 -13.59 -1.52 15.84
C ALA A 309 -14.82 -1.69 16.75
N THR A 310 -15.99 -1.97 16.17
CA THR A 310 -17.23 -2.25 16.90
C THR A 310 -17.10 -3.52 17.75
N ARG A 311 -16.61 -4.62 17.15
CA ARG A 311 -16.38 -5.88 17.88
C ARG A 311 -15.38 -5.70 19.03
N VAL A 312 -14.28 -4.99 18.78
CA VAL A 312 -13.27 -4.66 19.80
C VAL A 312 -13.91 -3.87 20.94
N LEU A 313 -14.72 -2.86 20.62
CA LEU A 313 -15.42 -2.05 21.61
C LEU A 313 -16.37 -2.90 22.46
N ASP A 314 -17.10 -3.83 21.85
CA ASP A 314 -18.03 -4.71 22.58
C ASP A 314 -17.31 -5.73 23.47
N ILE A 315 -16.17 -6.26 23.06
CA ILE A 315 -15.30 -7.06 23.93
C ILE A 315 -14.80 -6.20 25.10
N MET A 316 -14.33 -4.98 24.84
CA MET A 316 -13.82 -4.09 25.89
C MET A 316 -14.91 -3.65 26.87
N ARG A 317 -16.15 -3.43 26.41
CA ARG A 317 -17.29 -3.12 27.29
C ARG A 317 -17.59 -4.27 28.24
N ARG A 318 -17.66 -5.50 27.73
CA ARG A 318 -17.84 -6.71 28.56
C ARG A 318 -16.69 -6.90 29.54
N ASP A 319 -15.45 -6.70 29.11
CA ASP A 319 -14.28 -6.83 29.98
C ASP A 319 -14.21 -5.73 31.04
N ALA A 320 -14.71 -4.53 30.75
CA ALA A 320 -14.77 -3.42 31.69
C ALA A 320 -15.77 -3.65 32.85
N GLU A 321 -16.78 -4.50 32.66
CA GLU A 321 -17.75 -4.87 33.70
C GLU A 321 -17.21 -5.93 34.67
N LYS A 322 -16.11 -6.60 34.32
CA LYS A 322 -15.49 -7.62 35.18
C LYS A 322 -14.83 -6.98 36.41
N ASP A 323 -14.78 -7.75 37.49
CA ASP A 323 -14.09 -7.36 38.72
C ASP A 323 -12.58 -7.17 38.46
N PRO A 324 -12.02 -5.96 38.68
CA PRO A 324 -10.59 -5.69 38.52
C PRO A 324 -9.66 -6.57 39.38
N GLU A 325 -10.13 -7.09 40.51
CA GLU A 325 -9.33 -7.99 41.36
C GLU A 325 -9.14 -9.37 40.71
N ILE A 326 -10.14 -9.83 39.97
CA ILE A 326 -10.14 -11.12 39.25
C ILE A 326 -9.57 -10.96 37.84
N TYR A 327 -9.86 -9.82 37.18
CA TYR A 327 -9.46 -9.52 35.82
C TYR A 327 -8.80 -8.13 35.74
N PRO A 328 -7.47 -8.03 35.96
CA PRO A 328 -6.75 -6.75 36.00
C PRO A 328 -6.88 -5.91 34.72
N ASP A 329 -7.16 -6.55 33.57
CA ASP A 329 -7.39 -5.88 32.30
C ASP A 329 -8.72 -5.08 32.25
N ALA A 330 -9.65 -5.30 33.19
CA ALA A 330 -10.90 -4.53 33.30
C ALA A 330 -10.64 -3.02 33.43
N LEU A 331 -9.60 -2.61 34.16
CA LEU A 331 -9.22 -1.20 34.29
C LEU A 331 -8.67 -0.62 32.98
N ARG A 332 -7.98 -1.43 32.19
CA ARG A 332 -7.47 -1.02 30.87
C ARG A 332 -8.61 -0.89 29.88
N ALA A 333 -9.55 -1.83 29.91
CA ALA A 333 -10.76 -1.81 29.11
C ALA A 333 -11.58 -0.53 29.37
N LYS A 334 -11.85 -0.19 30.64
CA LYS A 334 -12.57 1.05 31.02
C LYS A 334 -11.94 2.32 30.41
N LYS A 335 -10.60 2.41 30.39
CA LYS A 335 -9.88 3.57 29.85
C LYS A 335 -9.87 3.61 28.32
N LEU A 336 -9.91 2.44 27.68
CA LEU A 336 -9.81 2.32 26.23
C LEU A 336 -11.14 2.47 25.50
N ILE A 337 -12.30 2.26 26.16
CA ILE A 337 -13.63 2.36 25.54
C ILE A 337 -13.79 3.65 24.69
N ASN A 338 -13.36 4.80 25.21
CA ASN A 338 -13.48 6.09 24.52
C ASN A 338 -12.35 6.36 23.50
N GLN A 339 -11.45 5.40 23.30
CA GLN A 339 -10.30 5.48 22.40
C GLN A 339 -10.43 4.55 21.21
N VAL A 340 -11.36 3.58 21.23
CA VAL A 340 -11.55 2.64 20.13
C VAL A 340 -12.33 3.31 19.00
N ASP A 341 -11.68 3.42 17.85
CA ASP A 341 -12.28 3.85 16.60
C ASP A 341 -11.60 3.13 15.42
N ARG A 342 -12.10 3.39 14.22
CA ARG A 342 -11.51 2.91 12.96
C ARG A 342 -10.01 3.18 12.86
N LYS A 343 -9.56 4.40 13.20
CA LYS A 343 -8.16 4.84 13.05
C LYS A 343 -7.21 4.08 13.98
N LEU A 344 -7.68 3.67 15.16
CA LEU A 344 -6.90 2.89 16.13
C LEU A 344 -6.59 1.49 15.59
N VAL A 345 -7.59 0.81 15.01
CA VAL A 345 -7.46 -0.59 14.57
C VAL A 345 -7.00 -0.74 13.12
N LYS A 346 -7.25 0.25 12.24
CA LYS A 346 -7.00 0.20 10.78
C LYS A 346 -5.63 -0.38 10.43
N GLN A 347 -4.56 0.15 11.04
CA GLN A 347 -3.20 -0.29 10.71
C GLN A 347 -2.93 -1.74 11.13
N THR A 348 -3.37 -2.13 12.32
CA THR A 348 -3.23 -3.50 12.82
C THR A 348 -3.95 -4.47 11.92
N VAL A 349 -5.23 -4.21 11.62
CA VAL A 349 -6.05 -5.05 10.74
C VAL A 349 -5.42 -5.19 9.35
N MET A 350 -5.05 -4.07 8.73
CA MET A 350 -4.45 -4.04 7.40
C MET A 350 -3.12 -4.80 7.31
N THR A 351 -2.35 -4.85 8.41
CA THR A 351 -1.01 -5.45 8.39
C THR A 351 -0.94 -6.87 8.97
N SER A 352 -1.93 -7.29 9.77
CA SER A 352 -2.01 -8.65 10.32
C SER A 352 -2.11 -9.72 9.23
N VAL A 353 -2.88 -9.46 8.16
CA VAL A 353 -2.93 -10.37 6.99
C VAL A 353 -1.60 -10.52 6.26
N TYR A 354 -0.69 -9.57 6.48
CA TYR A 354 0.67 -9.59 5.96
C TYR A 354 1.70 -10.07 7.00
N GLY A 355 1.26 -10.86 7.99
CA GLY A 355 2.13 -11.53 8.95
C GLY A 355 2.63 -10.65 10.10
N VAL A 356 1.95 -9.53 10.39
CA VAL A 356 2.23 -8.78 11.62
C VAL A 356 1.91 -9.64 12.85
N THR A 357 2.91 -9.78 13.71
CA THR A 357 2.79 -10.49 14.98
C THR A 357 2.16 -9.61 16.06
N TYR A 358 1.73 -10.20 17.16
CA TYR A 358 1.26 -9.48 18.36
C TYR A 358 2.17 -8.31 18.79
N ILE A 359 3.49 -8.47 18.72
CA ILE A 359 4.45 -7.42 19.08
C ILE A 359 4.32 -6.22 18.13
N GLY A 360 4.22 -6.49 16.83
CA GLY A 360 4.04 -5.44 15.82
C GLY A 360 2.67 -4.75 15.95
N ALA A 361 1.61 -5.51 16.17
CA ALA A 361 0.26 -5.00 16.41
C ALA A 361 0.22 -4.06 17.63
N ARG A 362 0.83 -4.47 18.75
CA ARG A 362 0.99 -3.64 19.95
C ARG A 362 1.72 -2.33 19.64
N ASP A 363 2.82 -2.37 18.89
CA ASP A 363 3.61 -1.17 18.61
C ASP A 363 2.88 -0.19 17.69
N GLN A 364 2.10 -0.70 16.74
CA GLN A 364 1.22 0.12 15.90
C GLN A 364 0.12 0.81 16.72
N ILE A 365 -0.57 0.05 17.58
CA ILE A 365 -1.59 0.61 18.49
C ILE A 365 -0.97 1.61 19.47
N LYS A 366 0.20 1.29 20.05
CA LYS A 366 0.93 2.18 20.97
C LYS A 366 1.21 3.52 20.30
N ARG A 367 1.64 3.55 19.04
CA ARG A 367 1.86 4.79 18.28
C ARG A 367 0.56 5.59 18.14
N ARG A 368 -0.54 4.94 17.76
CA ARG A 368 -1.86 5.59 17.65
C ARG A 368 -2.39 6.13 18.98
N LEU A 369 -2.16 5.44 20.08
CA LEU A 369 -2.53 5.94 21.41
C LEU A 369 -1.68 7.13 21.85
N LYS A 370 -0.39 7.17 21.45
CA LYS A 370 0.48 8.33 21.69
C LYS A 370 0.03 9.58 20.95
N GLU A 371 -0.40 9.45 19.70
CA GLU A 371 -0.93 10.56 18.89
C GLU A 371 -2.17 11.22 19.53
N ARG A 372 -2.91 10.49 20.38
CA ARG A 372 -4.16 10.95 21.00
C ARG A 372 -3.98 11.64 22.36
N SER A 373 -2.77 11.61 22.93
CA SER A 373 -2.48 12.15 24.28
C SER A 373 -3.44 11.67 25.38
N ALA A 374 -4.04 10.49 25.19
CA ALA A 374 -5.12 9.98 26.06
C ALA A 374 -4.62 9.38 27.40
N PHE A 375 -3.31 9.22 27.56
CA PHE A 375 -2.68 8.58 28.72
C PHE A 375 -1.51 9.42 29.21
N ARG A 376 -1.25 9.40 30.51
CA ARG A 376 -0.28 10.30 31.16
C ARG A 376 1.14 9.75 31.21
N ASP A 377 1.30 8.42 31.22
CA ASP A 377 2.60 7.75 31.32
C ASP A 377 2.77 6.65 30.25
N ASP A 378 4.01 6.48 29.81
CA ASP A 378 4.42 5.54 28.76
C ASP A 378 4.21 4.07 29.17
N LYS A 379 4.29 3.77 30.48
CA LYS A 379 4.00 2.44 31.03
C LYS A 379 2.52 2.10 30.93
N GLU A 380 1.66 3.07 31.19
CA GLU A 380 0.21 2.93 31.07
C GLU A 380 -0.19 2.72 29.60
N ILE A 381 0.35 3.53 28.68
CA ILE A 381 0.14 3.35 27.24
C ILE A 381 0.59 1.96 26.80
N PHE A 382 1.74 1.49 27.27
CA PHE A 382 2.25 0.17 26.91
C PHE A 382 1.29 -0.94 27.36
N GLY A 383 0.79 -0.88 28.60
CA GLY A 383 -0.20 -1.82 29.11
C GLY A 383 -1.52 -1.78 28.33
N ALA A 384 -2.04 -0.60 28.06
CA ALA A 384 -3.24 -0.39 27.25
C ALA A 384 -3.08 -0.93 25.82
N ALA A 385 -1.94 -0.66 25.18
CA ALA A 385 -1.64 -1.16 23.84
C ALA A 385 -1.52 -2.69 23.79
N CYS A 386 -0.99 -3.33 24.85
CA CYS A 386 -0.94 -4.78 24.94
C CYS A 386 -2.34 -5.39 24.96
N TYR A 387 -3.21 -4.89 25.83
CA TYR A 387 -4.59 -5.36 25.93
C TYR A 387 -5.36 -5.10 24.62
N ALA A 388 -5.31 -3.88 24.09
CA ALA A 388 -5.96 -3.51 22.84
C ALA A 388 -5.50 -4.37 21.65
N ALA A 389 -4.20 -4.69 21.56
CA ALA A 389 -3.69 -5.59 20.52
C ALA A 389 -4.24 -7.00 20.65
N LYS A 390 -4.33 -7.55 21.87
CA LYS A 390 -4.93 -8.89 22.10
C LYS A 390 -6.38 -8.92 21.66
N VAL A 391 -7.18 -7.94 22.10
CA VAL A 391 -8.61 -7.86 21.76
C VAL A 391 -8.81 -7.66 20.26
N THR A 392 -8.00 -6.81 19.62
CA THR A 392 -8.08 -6.58 18.16
C THR A 392 -7.78 -7.85 17.38
N LEU A 393 -6.72 -8.58 17.73
CA LEU A 393 -6.38 -9.83 17.05
C LEU A 393 -7.45 -10.91 17.29
N ALA A 394 -8.00 -11.02 18.50
CA ALA A 394 -9.08 -11.96 18.79
C ALA A 394 -10.34 -11.64 17.96
N ALA A 395 -10.71 -10.37 17.81
CA ALA A 395 -11.83 -9.95 16.97
C ALA A 395 -11.59 -10.25 15.49
N MET A 396 -10.35 -10.16 15.01
CA MET A 396 -10.00 -10.57 13.64
C MET A 396 -10.09 -12.09 13.45
N ASP A 397 -9.60 -12.86 14.43
CA ASP A 397 -9.59 -14.32 14.36
C ASP A 397 -11.01 -14.91 14.31
N GLU A 398 -11.96 -14.28 15.01
CA GLU A 398 -13.38 -14.65 14.97
C GLU A 398 -14.03 -14.35 13.61
N MET A 399 -13.63 -13.25 12.97
CA MET A 399 -14.26 -12.77 11.73
C MET A 399 -13.68 -13.43 10.46
N PHE A 400 -12.41 -13.86 10.49
CA PHE A 400 -11.70 -14.37 9.31
C PHE A 400 -11.09 -15.75 9.55
N GLU A 401 -11.92 -16.70 9.98
CA GLU A 401 -11.48 -18.06 10.32
C GLU A 401 -10.86 -18.79 9.12
N ALA A 402 -11.46 -18.70 7.94
CA ALA A 402 -10.94 -19.33 6.72
C ALA A 402 -9.55 -18.76 6.33
N ALA A 403 -9.38 -17.43 6.42
CA ALA A 403 -8.09 -16.79 6.18
C ALA A 403 -7.03 -17.28 7.18
N ARG A 404 -7.39 -17.41 8.45
CA ARG A 404 -6.52 -17.92 9.52
C ARG A 404 -6.12 -19.38 9.26
N ALA A 405 -7.05 -20.23 8.84
CA ALA A 405 -6.77 -21.63 8.51
C ALA A 405 -5.76 -21.73 7.35
N ILE A 406 -5.94 -20.93 6.29
CA ILE A 406 -5.01 -20.89 5.15
C ILE A 406 -3.63 -20.34 5.56
N MET A 407 -3.58 -19.25 6.34
CA MET A 407 -2.33 -18.69 6.87
C MET A 407 -1.57 -19.71 7.71
N HIS A 408 -2.27 -20.47 8.55
CA HIS A 408 -1.70 -21.53 9.35
C HIS A 408 -1.15 -22.67 8.47
N TRP A 409 -1.92 -23.11 7.47
CA TRP A 409 -1.49 -24.15 6.53
C TRP A 409 -0.24 -23.74 5.76
N PHE A 410 -0.18 -22.50 5.24
CA PHE A 410 1.04 -21.93 4.66
C PHE A 410 2.21 -21.99 5.64
N GLY A 411 2.01 -21.56 6.88
CA GLY A 411 3.03 -21.59 7.92
C GLY A 411 3.59 -22.99 8.17
N GLU A 412 2.75 -24.01 8.29
CA GLU A 412 3.21 -25.38 8.52
C GLU A 412 3.94 -25.95 7.29
N CYS A 413 3.47 -25.71 6.07
CA CYS A 413 4.20 -26.11 4.85
C CYS A 413 5.60 -25.47 4.80
N ALA A 414 5.69 -24.17 5.07
CA ALA A 414 6.95 -23.44 5.08
C ALA A 414 7.91 -23.93 6.18
N LYS A 415 7.37 -24.33 7.34
CA LYS A 415 8.13 -24.88 8.46
C LYS A 415 8.69 -26.26 8.11
N ILE A 416 7.92 -27.13 7.45
CA ILE A 416 8.37 -28.46 7.02
C ILE A 416 9.57 -28.32 6.06
N ILE A 417 9.43 -27.51 5.00
CA ILE A 417 10.51 -27.25 4.04
C ILE A 417 11.74 -26.67 4.73
N ALA A 418 11.55 -25.63 5.54
CA ALA A 418 12.68 -24.93 6.15
C ALA A 418 13.40 -25.74 7.22
N SER A 419 12.75 -26.73 7.84
CA SER A 419 13.37 -27.59 8.86
C SER A 419 14.43 -28.52 8.26
N GLU A 420 14.30 -28.89 6.99
CA GLU A 420 15.34 -29.60 6.22
C GLU A 420 16.40 -28.65 5.63
N ASN A 421 16.48 -27.41 6.11
CA ASN A 421 17.40 -26.38 5.64
C ASN A 421 17.22 -26.03 4.15
N GLU A 422 15.99 -26.16 3.63
CA GLU A 422 15.62 -25.73 2.28
C GLU A 422 14.80 -24.42 2.30
N THR A 423 14.87 -23.64 1.22
CA THR A 423 14.12 -22.37 1.13
C THR A 423 12.76 -22.59 0.46
N VAL A 424 11.74 -21.91 0.96
CA VAL A 424 10.41 -21.96 0.35
C VAL A 424 10.44 -21.27 -1.00
N ARG A 425 9.96 -21.97 -2.02
CA ARG A 425 9.92 -21.51 -3.42
C ARG A 425 8.62 -21.95 -4.09
N TRP A 426 8.06 -21.10 -4.94
CA TRP A 426 6.86 -21.39 -5.72
C TRP A 426 6.92 -20.66 -7.06
N THR A 427 5.99 -20.96 -7.95
CA THR A 427 5.82 -20.21 -9.20
C THR A 427 4.45 -19.52 -9.16
N THR A 428 4.39 -18.23 -9.50
CA THR A 428 3.11 -17.50 -9.54
C THR A 428 2.23 -17.99 -10.69
N PRO A 429 0.92 -17.71 -10.68
CA PRO A 429 0.03 -18.04 -11.80
C PRO A 429 0.46 -17.43 -13.15
N LEU A 430 1.29 -16.38 -13.15
CA LEU A 430 1.90 -15.78 -14.35
C LEU A 430 3.26 -16.37 -14.74
N GLY A 431 3.71 -17.42 -14.05
CA GLY A 431 4.96 -18.09 -14.34
C GLY A 431 6.19 -17.47 -13.68
N LEU A 432 6.08 -16.52 -12.76
CA LEU A 432 7.25 -15.94 -12.08
C LEU A 432 7.78 -16.92 -11.00
N PRO A 433 9.04 -17.39 -11.07
CA PRO A 433 9.64 -18.16 -9.98
C PRO A 433 9.94 -17.24 -8.80
N VAL A 434 9.47 -17.62 -7.61
CA VAL A 434 9.67 -16.89 -6.36
C VAL A 434 10.45 -17.76 -5.38
N VAL A 435 11.47 -17.18 -4.74
CA VAL A 435 12.26 -17.83 -3.68
C VAL A 435 12.39 -16.89 -2.49
N GLN A 436 12.07 -17.37 -1.28
CA GLN A 436 12.25 -16.61 -0.05
C GLN A 436 13.74 -16.53 0.36
N PRO A 437 14.33 -15.33 0.48
CA PRO A 437 15.78 -15.14 0.67
C PRO A 437 16.24 -15.25 2.14
N TYR A 438 15.45 -15.88 3.02
CA TYR A 438 15.69 -15.83 4.46
C TYR A 438 16.73 -16.84 4.92
N LEU A 439 17.99 -16.46 4.72
CA LEU A 439 19.19 -17.17 5.15
C LEU A 439 19.90 -16.41 6.26
N GLN A 440 20.67 -17.12 7.09
CA GLN A 440 21.50 -16.50 8.11
C GLN A 440 22.60 -15.67 7.43
N MET A 441 22.77 -14.43 7.85
CA MET A 441 23.82 -13.56 7.36
C MET A 441 25.11 -13.79 8.16
N GLY A 442 26.19 -14.13 7.47
CA GLY A 442 27.53 -14.12 7.99
C GLY A 442 28.19 -12.75 7.79
N THR A 443 29.26 -12.51 8.54
CA THR A 443 30.05 -11.28 8.44
C THR A 443 31.44 -11.61 7.89
N LYS A 444 31.86 -10.90 6.85
CA LYS A 444 33.22 -10.95 6.31
C LYS A 444 33.90 -9.61 6.57
N LEU A 445 34.98 -9.64 7.36
CA LEU A 445 35.83 -8.47 7.57
C LEU A 445 36.85 -8.36 6.45
N VAL A 446 36.91 -7.19 5.81
CA VAL A 446 37.90 -6.84 4.79
C VAL A 446 38.79 -5.76 5.37
N LYS A 447 40.02 -6.12 5.76
CA LYS A 447 41.02 -5.17 6.22
C LYS A 447 41.61 -4.44 5.01
N THR A 448 41.49 -3.12 4.99
CA THR A 448 42.16 -2.23 4.03
C THR A 448 43.25 -1.44 4.76
N SER A 449 44.11 -0.73 4.04
CA SER A 449 45.13 0.14 4.64
C SER A 449 44.55 1.31 5.45
N LEU A 450 43.31 1.73 5.19
CA LEU A 450 42.66 2.87 5.85
C LEU A 450 41.68 2.46 6.96
N GLN A 451 41.00 1.33 6.79
CA GLN A 451 39.95 0.87 7.71
C GLN A 451 39.62 -0.61 7.53
N THR A 452 38.91 -1.19 8.48
CA THR A 452 38.32 -2.53 8.34
C THR A 452 36.86 -2.40 7.95
N LEU A 453 36.48 -2.91 6.77
CA LEU A 453 35.11 -2.95 6.29
C LEU A 453 34.43 -4.25 6.75
N SER A 454 33.22 -4.15 7.28
CA SER A 454 32.39 -5.30 7.66
C SER A 454 31.32 -5.52 6.58
N LEU A 455 31.44 -6.59 5.81
CA LEU A 455 30.50 -6.95 4.75
C LEU A 455 29.60 -8.08 5.20
N GLN A 456 28.30 -7.98 4.93
CA GLN A 456 27.37 -9.09 5.13
C GLN A 456 27.42 -10.06 3.94
N ARG A 457 27.39 -11.36 4.21
CA ARG A 457 27.38 -12.43 3.21
C ARG A 457 26.33 -13.47 3.57
N GLU A 458 25.50 -13.87 2.62
CA GLU A 458 24.57 -14.99 2.79
C GLU A 458 25.34 -16.29 3.13
N THR A 459 24.87 -17.00 4.16
CA THR A 459 25.30 -18.38 4.44
C THR A 459 24.28 -19.36 3.87
N ASP A 460 24.60 -20.65 3.87
CA ASP A 460 23.69 -21.70 3.40
C ASP A 460 22.68 -22.16 4.47
N LYS A 461 22.64 -21.49 5.64
CA LYS A 461 21.73 -21.84 6.74
C LYS A 461 20.41 -21.09 6.64
N VAL A 462 19.32 -21.83 6.59
CA VAL A 462 17.96 -21.28 6.52
C VAL A 462 17.48 -20.78 7.88
N ILE A 463 16.84 -19.61 7.90
CA ILE A 463 16.17 -19.10 9.10
C ILE A 463 14.72 -19.60 9.12
N VAL A 464 14.50 -20.80 9.68
CA VAL A 464 13.19 -21.48 9.75
C VAL A 464 12.07 -20.56 10.20
N ARG A 465 12.28 -19.83 11.29
CA ARG A 465 11.28 -18.90 11.84
C ARG A 465 10.85 -17.84 10.82
N ARG A 466 11.80 -17.27 10.06
CA ARG A 466 11.52 -16.21 9.07
C ARG A 466 10.81 -16.78 7.85
N GLN A 467 11.26 -17.92 7.31
CA GLN A 467 10.59 -18.64 6.22
C GLN A 467 9.12 -18.90 6.54
N ARG A 468 8.86 -19.44 7.75
CA ARG A 468 7.50 -19.71 8.23
C ARG A 468 6.63 -18.47 8.30
N THR A 469 7.09 -17.42 9.00
CA THR A 469 6.26 -16.23 9.25
C THR A 469 6.09 -15.36 8.01
N ALA A 470 7.00 -15.43 7.05
CA ALA A 470 6.99 -14.60 5.86
C ALA A 470 6.33 -15.27 4.65
N PHE A 471 6.10 -16.59 4.68
CA PHE A 471 5.46 -17.26 3.55
C PHE A 471 4.03 -16.77 3.27
N PRO A 472 3.10 -16.72 4.24
CA PRO A 472 1.75 -16.23 3.99
C PRO A 472 1.70 -14.83 3.33
N PRO A 473 2.35 -13.77 3.88
CA PRO A 473 2.35 -12.47 3.21
C PRO A 473 2.98 -12.50 1.82
N ASN A 474 4.10 -13.20 1.66
CA ASN A 474 4.80 -13.20 0.39
C ASN A 474 4.00 -13.92 -0.71
N PHE A 475 3.26 -14.98 -0.35
CA PHE A 475 2.40 -15.68 -1.29
C PHE A 475 1.20 -14.82 -1.71
N ILE A 476 0.51 -14.17 -0.77
CA ILE A 476 -0.60 -13.25 -1.10
C ILE A 476 -0.11 -12.07 -1.94
N HIS A 477 1.04 -11.49 -1.61
CA HIS A 477 1.68 -10.46 -2.44
C HIS A 477 1.98 -10.91 -3.87
N SER A 478 2.23 -12.20 -4.06
CA SER A 478 2.44 -12.74 -5.41
C SER A 478 1.14 -12.92 -6.20
N LEU A 479 0.01 -13.14 -5.50
CA LEU A 479 -1.31 -13.21 -6.10
C LEU A 479 -1.85 -11.82 -6.46
N ASP A 480 -1.69 -10.83 -5.58
CA ASP A 480 -2.09 -9.45 -5.89
C ASP A 480 -1.27 -8.87 -7.05
N GLY A 481 0.04 -9.11 -7.06
CA GLY A 481 0.90 -8.73 -8.18
C GLY A 481 0.46 -9.40 -9.48
N SER A 482 0.06 -10.66 -9.42
CA SER A 482 -0.48 -11.38 -10.59
C SER A 482 -1.81 -10.79 -11.07
N HIS A 483 -2.73 -10.47 -10.15
CA HIS A 483 -4.02 -9.85 -10.47
C HIS A 483 -3.85 -8.48 -11.14
N MET A 484 -2.99 -7.62 -10.59
CA MET A 484 -2.67 -6.33 -11.19
C MET A 484 -2.08 -6.48 -12.59
N MET A 485 -1.12 -7.39 -12.79
CA MET A 485 -0.50 -7.63 -14.10
C MET A 485 -1.50 -8.16 -15.13
N MET A 486 -2.35 -9.12 -14.73
CA MET A 486 -3.43 -9.64 -15.59
C MET A 486 -4.39 -8.53 -16.01
N THR A 487 -4.75 -7.65 -15.07
CA THR A 487 -5.64 -6.49 -15.32
C THR A 487 -4.99 -5.49 -16.26
N ALA A 488 -3.71 -5.15 -16.05
CA ALA A 488 -2.97 -4.20 -16.89
C ALA A 488 -2.90 -4.67 -18.35
N VAL A 489 -2.53 -5.95 -18.57
CA VAL A 489 -2.44 -6.54 -19.91
C VAL A 489 -3.81 -6.57 -20.58
N ALA A 490 -4.87 -6.92 -19.85
CA ALA A 490 -6.24 -6.93 -20.37
C ALA A 490 -6.71 -5.52 -20.76
N CYS A 491 -6.41 -4.49 -19.95
CA CYS A 491 -6.71 -3.10 -20.27
C CYS A 491 -6.02 -2.65 -21.56
N LYS A 492 -4.72 -2.96 -21.73
CA LYS A 492 -3.97 -2.61 -22.93
C LYS A 492 -4.59 -3.19 -24.20
N ARG A 493 -5.07 -4.44 -24.16
CA ARG A 493 -5.70 -5.13 -25.31
C ARG A 493 -6.97 -4.44 -25.81
N VAL A 494 -7.68 -3.72 -24.94
CA VAL A 494 -8.90 -2.98 -25.28
C VAL A 494 -8.70 -1.47 -25.35
N GLY A 495 -7.44 -0.99 -25.34
CA GLY A 495 -7.10 0.43 -25.44
C GLY A 495 -7.42 1.27 -24.21
N VAL A 496 -7.54 0.64 -23.03
CA VAL A 496 -7.68 1.33 -21.73
C VAL A 496 -6.30 1.61 -21.17
N CYS A 497 -6.03 2.88 -20.84
CA CYS A 497 -4.79 3.27 -20.16
C CYS A 497 -4.75 2.67 -18.75
N PHE A 498 -3.58 2.20 -18.30
CA PHE A 498 -3.45 1.58 -16.98
C PHE A 498 -2.19 2.08 -16.27
N ALA A 499 -2.35 2.50 -15.02
CA ALA A 499 -1.27 2.60 -14.05
C ALA A 499 -1.73 1.93 -12.74
N GLY A 500 -0.80 1.64 -11.84
CA GLY A 500 -1.22 1.08 -10.56
C GLY A 500 -0.18 1.15 -9.47
N VAL A 501 -0.66 1.28 -8.25
CA VAL A 501 0.12 1.21 -7.02
C VAL A 501 -0.33 -0.04 -6.27
N HIS A 502 0.26 -1.18 -6.64
CA HIS A 502 -0.08 -2.49 -6.08
C HIS A 502 -1.57 -2.84 -6.19
N ASP A 503 -2.38 -2.54 -5.18
CA ASP A 503 -3.82 -2.79 -5.07
C ASP A 503 -4.70 -1.58 -5.40
N SER A 504 -4.11 -0.55 -6.03
CA SER A 504 -4.77 0.67 -6.48
C SER A 504 -4.61 0.79 -8.00
N PHE A 505 -5.69 0.70 -8.78
CA PHE A 505 -5.67 0.63 -10.25
C PHE A 505 -6.22 1.90 -10.87
N TRP A 506 -5.47 2.50 -11.80
CA TRP A 506 -5.73 3.85 -12.29
C TRP A 506 -5.95 3.87 -13.80
N THR A 507 -6.90 4.70 -14.24
CA THR A 507 -7.15 4.95 -15.67
C THR A 507 -7.72 6.36 -15.88
N HIS A 508 -8.03 6.73 -17.13
CA HIS A 508 -8.75 7.98 -17.40
C HIS A 508 -10.19 7.91 -16.90
N ALA A 509 -10.75 9.05 -16.48
CA ALA A 509 -12.11 9.11 -15.96
C ALA A 509 -13.17 8.47 -16.88
N CYS A 510 -13.02 8.62 -18.21
CA CYS A 510 -13.93 8.05 -19.20
C CYS A 510 -13.89 6.51 -19.30
N ASP A 511 -12.84 5.86 -18.78
CA ASP A 511 -12.61 4.41 -18.91
C ASP A 511 -12.76 3.66 -17.58
N VAL A 512 -13.10 4.33 -16.48
CA VAL A 512 -13.19 3.71 -15.14
C VAL A 512 -14.17 2.54 -15.12
N ASP A 513 -15.34 2.66 -15.77
CA ASP A 513 -16.31 1.54 -15.84
C ASP A 513 -15.74 0.31 -16.55
N LYS A 514 -14.94 0.52 -17.61
CA LYS A 514 -14.27 -0.58 -18.33
C LYS A 514 -13.18 -1.21 -17.46
N LEU A 515 -12.37 -0.39 -16.79
CA LEU A 515 -11.36 -0.87 -15.83
C LEU A 515 -12.01 -1.73 -14.74
N ASN A 516 -13.11 -1.24 -14.16
CA ASN A 516 -13.86 -1.92 -13.10
C ASN A 516 -14.42 -3.27 -13.54
N LYS A 517 -14.91 -3.37 -14.79
CA LYS A 517 -15.30 -4.65 -15.37
C LYS A 517 -14.11 -5.60 -15.51
N ILE A 518 -13.03 -5.14 -16.14
CA ILE A 518 -11.84 -5.95 -16.42
C ILE A 518 -11.18 -6.46 -15.14
N LEU A 519 -11.04 -5.60 -14.11
CA LEU A 519 -10.39 -6.00 -12.87
C LEU A 519 -11.18 -7.09 -12.13
N ARG A 520 -12.52 -7.07 -12.19
CA ARG A 520 -13.37 -8.12 -11.60
C ARG A 520 -13.26 -9.42 -12.39
N GLU A 521 -13.33 -9.34 -13.72
CA GLU A 521 -13.17 -10.50 -14.60
C GLU A 521 -11.82 -11.19 -14.37
N LYS A 522 -10.73 -10.42 -14.28
CA LYS A 522 -9.38 -10.97 -14.05
C LYS A 522 -9.19 -11.52 -12.64
N PHE A 523 -9.87 -10.96 -11.64
CA PHE A 523 -9.88 -11.53 -10.29
C PHE A 523 -10.58 -12.90 -10.26
N VAL A 524 -11.77 -12.99 -10.88
CA VAL A 524 -12.51 -14.25 -10.98
C VAL A 524 -11.74 -15.29 -11.80
N GLU A 525 -11.12 -14.88 -12.91
CA GLU A 525 -10.26 -15.76 -13.72
C GLU A 525 -9.07 -16.32 -12.93
N LEU A 526 -8.39 -15.47 -12.14
CA LEU A 526 -7.28 -15.88 -11.29
C LEU A 526 -7.71 -16.95 -10.29
N TYR A 527 -8.82 -16.72 -9.60
CA TYR A 527 -9.32 -17.59 -8.54
C TYR A 527 -10.21 -18.75 -9.01
N SER A 528 -10.53 -18.81 -10.29
CA SER A 528 -11.11 -20.00 -10.92
C SER A 528 -10.08 -21.12 -11.07
N GLN A 529 -8.79 -20.81 -10.96
CA GLN A 529 -7.71 -21.79 -10.93
C GLN A 529 -7.60 -22.44 -9.54
N PRO A 530 -7.21 -23.73 -9.45
CA PRO A 530 -7.03 -24.42 -8.17
C PRO A 530 -5.68 -24.03 -7.54
N ILE A 531 -5.55 -22.78 -7.09
CA ILE A 531 -4.28 -22.17 -6.66
C ILE A 531 -3.63 -22.94 -5.49
N LEU A 532 -4.41 -23.35 -4.49
CA LEU A 532 -3.88 -24.04 -3.31
C LEU A 532 -3.46 -25.48 -3.65
N GLU A 533 -4.23 -26.15 -4.50
CA GLU A 533 -3.92 -27.47 -5.03
C GLU A 533 -2.65 -27.44 -5.87
N ASN A 534 -2.54 -26.49 -6.81
CA ASN A 534 -1.36 -26.31 -7.64
C ASN A 534 -0.10 -26.03 -6.79
N LEU A 535 -0.25 -25.28 -5.70
CA LEU A 535 0.84 -25.01 -4.77
C LEU A 535 1.27 -26.29 -4.03
N LEU A 536 0.32 -27.06 -3.50
CA LEU A 536 0.59 -28.32 -2.82
C LEU A 536 1.28 -29.32 -3.75
N GLU A 537 0.74 -29.52 -4.96
CA GLU A 537 1.34 -30.39 -5.97
C GLU A 537 2.75 -29.93 -6.35
N SER A 538 2.97 -28.61 -6.46
CA SER A 538 4.30 -28.05 -6.70
C SER A 538 5.27 -28.32 -5.55
N PHE A 539 4.82 -28.30 -4.30
CA PHE A 539 5.64 -28.64 -3.15
C PHE A 539 5.98 -30.13 -3.11
N GLU A 540 5.00 -31.01 -3.31
CA GLU A 540 5.22 -32.46 -3.38
C GLU A 540 6.21 -32.84 -4.49
N LYS A 541 6.13 -32.20 -5.66
CA LYS A 541 7.10 -32.39 -6.75
C LYS A 541 8.48 -31.84 -6.43
N SER A 542 8.55 -30.67 -5.79
CA SER A 542 9.83 -30.00 -5.47
C SER A 542 10.56 -30.61 -4.29
N PHE A 543 9.81 -31.26 -3.39
CA PHE A 543 10.27 -31.81 -2.12
C PHE A 543 9.67 -33.22 -1.91
N PRO A 544 9.98 -34.21 -2.77
CA PRO A 544 9.31 -35.52 -2.76
C PRO A 544 9.62 -36.38 -1.53
N HIS A 545 10.57 -35.95 -0.69
CA HIS A 545 10.94 -36.59 0.56
C HIS A 545 10.20 -36.01 1.77
N LEU A 546 9.35 -34.99 1.57
CA LEU A 546 8.57 -34.33 2.61
C LEU A 546 7.09 -34.71 2.49
N GLU A 547 6.42 -34.77 3.64
CA GLU A 547 4.97 -34.98 3.73
C GLU A 547 4.31 -33.66 4.15
N PHE A 548 3.29 -33.22 3.40
CA PHE A 548 2.61 -31.95 3.61
C PHE A 548 1.21 -32.17 4.19
N PRO A 549 0.73 -31.26 5.06
CA PRO A 549 -0.63 -31.35 5.58
C PRO A 549 -1.66 -31.16 4.46
N PRO A 550 -2.85 -31.81 4.58
CA PRO A 550 -3.92 -31.63 3.60
C PRO A 550 -4.39 -30.17 3.55
N LEU A 551 -5.02 -29.80 2.44
CA LEU A 551 -5.59 -28.47 2.26
C LEU A 551 -6.65 -28.18 3.36
N PRO A 552 -6.72 -26.93 3.85
CA PRO A 552 -7.79 -26.54 4.77
C PRO A 552 -9.16 -26.62 4.09
N GLU A 553 -10.20 -26.87 4.89
CA GLU A 553 -11.58 -26.78 4.40
C GLU A 553 -11.88 -25.36 3.88
N ARG A 554 -12.67 -25.30 2.81
CA ARG A 554 -13.10 -24.06 2.16
C ARG A 554 -14.61 -23.95 2.23
N GLY A 555 -15.11 -22.73 2.19
CA GLY A 555 -16.54 -22.46 2.01
C GLY A 555 -17.01 -22.72 0.59
N ASP A 556 -18.24 -22.30 0.33
CA ASP A 556 -19.00 -22.57 -0.89
C ASP A 556 -19.30 -21.31 -1.71
N LEU A 557 -18.72 -20.16 -1.36
CA LEU A 557 -18.90 -18.90 -2.09
C LEU A 557 -18.61 -19.06 -3.59
N ASP A 558 -19.61 -18.74 -4.42
CA ASP A 558 -19.43 -18.60 -5.86
C ASP A 558 -18.75 -17.26 -6.17
N LEU A 559 -17.50 -17.31 -6.63
CA LEU A 559 -16.70 -16.13 -6.94
C LEU A 559 -17.29 -15.27 -8.06
N LYS A 560 -18.26 -15.76 -8.84
CA LYS A 560 -18.96 -14.94 -9.83
C LYS A 560 -19.69 -13.74 -9.23
N VAL A 561 -20.02 -13.77 -7.93
CA VAL A 561 -20.62 -12.61 -7.23
C VAL A 561 -19.73 -11.36 -7.30
N VAL A 562 -18.40 -11.54 -7.46
CA VAL A 562 -17.44 -10.43 -7.58
C VAL A 562 -17.70 -9.59 -8.83
N LEU A 563 -18.23 -10.18 -9.91
CA LEU A 563 -18.50 -9.48 -11.17
C LEU A 563 -19.50 -8.34 -11.01
N GLU A 564 -20.45 -8.50 -10.08
CA GLU A 564 -21.50 -7.52 -9.78
C GLU A 564 -21.14 -6.62 -8.59
N SER A 565 -19.97 -6.82 -7.95
CA SER A 565 -19.60 -6.07 -6.76
C SER A 565 -19.07 -4.67 -7.09
N THR A 566 -19.96 -3.68 -6.99
CA THR A 566 -19.69 -2.26 -7.22
C THR A 566 -18.50 -1.73 -6.42
N TYR A 567 -18.35 -2.15 -5.16
CA TYR A 567 -17.35 -1.60 -4.23
C TYR A 567 -16.13 -2.50 -4.00
N PHE A 568 -15.97 -3.59 -4.78
CA PHE A 568 -14.78 -4.44 -4.71
C PHE A 568 -13.48 -3.63 -4.83
N PHE A 569 -13.43 -2.76 -5.84
CA PHE A 569 -12.48 -1.66 -6.00
C PHE A 569 -13.31 -0.38 -6.14
N ASN A 570 -13.03 0.68 -5.37
CA ASN A 570 -13.88 1.90 -5.36
C ASN A 570 -13.18 3.19 -4.95
#